data_AF-A0A970JN82-F1
#
_entry.id   AF-A0A970JN82-F1
#
_cell.length_a   1.000
_cell.length_b   1.000
_cell.length_c   1.000
_cell.angle_alpha   90.00
_cell.angle_beta   90.00
_cell.angle_gamma   90.00
#
_symmetry.space_group_name_H-M   'P 1'
#
loop_
_entity.id
_entity.type
_entity.pdbx_description
1 polymer ?
#
loop_
_entity_poly.entity_id
_entity_poly.type
_entity_poly.pdbx_seq_one_letter_code
_entity_poly.pdbx_strand_id
1 'polypeptide(L)'
;MSKHYVIGLAALLIVALVGIAPMASSAGIAEATAELAQSAAAFDIEAIKAAAMQFAEDNSALTIDIAQALWNYAEIGLNEYKSYVLVRDVLKNAGFEVVQSAAGVPTAIVAKWGSGEPVLGIYEDYDALPDVGHGCGHNLNTAAGIVAAISIKKAMETYNIPGTIKLFITPAEEVWDVAPLVAAAGYYADVDVLISVHASDVATSEYGSTMAMDHVEYKFKGKAAHASAAPEQGISALDAVEIMNVAVNYLREHLIQEMRLHYVITDGGAAPNIVPATAASRWFIRGPQWPDVAYARERIDKCAQAAALATGAELEIGFSSGIYNKIPNKTLAYAGLEIMKGITPPEYTADDIAALAALGVEGVPSWEVVEPDGSQSFGSNPIGDVTWNTPTTSINIATWVPGTPGHSAASALQSGTVYGFKGAIYGSKVLAALGLEMLLNPDALAAVKAEFEERMKGMPPYEGKAVIPEVAYPEAPGVIVSAAGSVELVCAETHFDESAGDEIIVSTEDGNQLAKFVIDAAAAAAGKIEFAIEGVSAGQRLGITYVETDDDPWFYGWVHAK
;
A
#
# COMPACT_ATOMS: atom_id res chain seq x y z
N MET A 1 -52.86 -29.75 26.49
CA MET A 1 -52.19 -29.84 27.81
C MET A 1 -50.94 -28.96 27.71
N SER A 2 -51.02 -27.63 27.93
CA SER A 2 -50.82 -26.90 29.20
C SER A 2 -49.47 -27.23 29.84
N LYS A 3 -48.47 -26.33 29.98
CA LYS A 3 -48.44 -25.01 30.67
C LYS A 3 -47.32 -24.11 30.06
N HIS A 4 -47.58 -22.87 29.60
CA HIS A 4 -47.52 -21.53 30.27
C HIS A 4 -46.09 -20.97 30.53
N TYR A 5 -45.67 -19.93 29.77
CA TYR A 5 -45.45 -18.49 30.12
C TYR A 5 -44.27 -18.24 31.10
N VAL A 6 -43.34 -17.29 30.90
CA VAL A 6 -43.50 -15.81 30.94
C VAL A 6 -42.26 -15.09 30.37
N ILE A 7 -42.49 -14.00 29.64
CA ILE A 7 -41.56 -12.92 29.22
C ILE A 7 -41.39 -11.92 30.38
N GLY A 8 -40.20 -11.35 30.61
CA GLY A 8 -40.03 -10.26 31.58
C GLY A 8 -38.76 -9.43 31.45
N LEU A 9 -38.94 -8.16 31.08
CA LEU A 9 -38.05 -7.00 31.18
C LEU A 9 -37.21 -6.92 32.48
N ALA A 10 -36.02 -6.33 32.41
CA ALA A 10 -35.43 -5.58 33.53
C ALA A 10 -34.54 -4.42 33.04
N ALA A 11 -35.17 -3.25 32.88
CA ALA A 11 -34.53 -1.96 33.10
C ALA A 11 -34.61 -1.62 34.61
N LEU A 12 -33.75 -0.69 35.06
CA LEU A 12 -33.58 -0.15 36.42
C LEU A 12 -32.72 -0.96 37.41
N LEU A 13 -31.49 -0.48 37.62
CA LEU A 13 -30.92 -0.38 38.96
C LEU A 13 -29.93 0.80 39.03
N ILE A 14 -30.49 2.01 39.16
CA ILE A 14 -29.83 3.16 39.77
C ILE A 14 -30.26 3.17 41.24
N VAL A 15 -29.32 3.51 42.13
CA VAL A 15 -29.44 3.69 43.59
C VAL A 15 -29.15 2.43 44.44
N ALA A 16 -27.91 2.30 44.90
CA ALA A 16 -27.58 2.34 46.34
C ALA A 16 -26.08 2.14 46.57
N LEU A 17 -25.35 3.21 46.88
CA LEU A 17 -24.19 3.21 47.77
C LEU A 17 -23.84 4.66 48.13
N VAL A 18 -24.41 5.13 49.24
CA VAL A 18 -23.93 6.29 49.99
C VAL A 18 -23.49 5.78 51.34
N GLY A 19 -22.21 5.98 51.65
CA GLY A 19 -21.59 5.65 52.92
C GLY A 19 -20.31 6.47 53.14
N ILE A 20 -20.47 7.72 53.58
CA ILE A 20 -19.58 8.51 54.48
C ILE A 20 -18.24 9.08 53.89
N ALA A 21 -18.35 10.29 53.29
CA ALA A 21 -17.63 11.58 53.50
C ALA A 21 -16.06 11.66 53.55
N PRO A 22 -15.40 12.77 53.11
CA PRO A 22 -15.84 14.17 53.25
C PRO A 22 -16.02 14.97 51.95
N MET A 23 -16.83 16.02 52.11
CA MET A 23 -17.20 17.02 51.11
C MET A 23 -15.97 17.64 50.42
N ALA A 24 -15.80 17.34 49.13
CA ALA A 24 -15.25 18.32 48.22
C ALA A 24 -16.29 19.45 48.13
N SER A 25 -15.86 20.68 48.41
CA SER A 25 -16.74 21.84 48.32
C SER A 25 -17.32 21.94 46.91
N SER A 26 -18.54 22.49 46.79
CA SER A 26 -19.12 22.82 45.48
C SER A 26 -18.24 23.77 44.65
N ALA A 27 -17.25 24.42 45.27
CA ALA A 27 -16.23 25.21 44.60
C ALA A 27 -15.17 24.34 43.90
N GLY A 28 -14.81 23.16 44.44
CA GLY A 28 -13.84 22.24 43.80
C GLY A 28 -14.44 21.45 42.63
N ILE A 29 -15.75 21.18 42.66
CA ILE A 29 -16.47 20.66 41.48
C ILE A 29 -16.65 21.77 40.46
N ALA A 30 -16.92 23.01 40.89
CA ALA A 30 -16.99 24.17 40.00
C ALA A 30 -15.62 24.51 39.37
N GLU A 31 -14.51 24.39 40.10
CA GLU A 31 -13.14 24.54 39.60
C GLU A 31 -12.74 23.40 38.67
N ALA A 32 -13.06 22.14 38.98
CA ALA A 32 -12.82 21.02 38.06
C ALA A 32 -13.70 21.12 36.80
N THR A 33 -14.94 21.62 36.90
CA THR A 33 -15.76 21.95 35.74
C THR A 33 -15.32 23.24 35.05
N ALA A 34 -14.58 24.12 35.71
CA ALA A 34 -14.02 25.33 35.11
C ALA A 34 -12.68 25.02 34.40
N GLU A 35 -11.87 24.09 34.92
CA GLU A 35 -10.69 23.52 34.26
C GLU A 35 -11.12 22.65 33.06
N LEU A 36 -12.21 21.89 33.16
CA LEU A 36 -12.82 21.18 32.03
C LEU A 36 -13.61 22.09 31.08
N ALA A 37 -14.09 23.26 31.53
CA ALA A 37 -14.69 24.28 30.66
C ALA A 37 -13.65 25.24 30.06
N GLN A 38 -12.39 25.14 30.49
CA GLN A 38 -11.26 25.88 29.93
C GLN A 38 -10.60 25.07 28.79
N SER A 39 -11.39 24.58 27.83
CA SER A 39 -10.85 24.10 26.54
C SER A 39 -11.83 24.18 25.35
N ALA A 40 -12.87 25.00 25.41
CA ALA A 40 -13.76 25.23 24.26
C ALA A 40 -13.55 26.62 23.63
N ALA A 41 -12.30 27.08 23.55
CA ALA A 41 -11.97 27.98 22.44
C ALA A 41 -12.02 27.09 21.19
N ALA A 42 -12.96 27.35 20.28
CA ALA A 42 -12.93 26.70 18.97
C ALA A 42 -11.53 26.90 18.38
N PHE A 43 -10.91 25.82 17.93
CA PHE A 43 -9.61 25.90 17.28
C PHE A 43 -9.69 26.92 16.14
N ASP A 44 -8.73 27.83 16.06
CA ASP A 44 -8.57 28.67 14.88
C ASP A 44 -7.94 27.82 13.78
N ILE A 45 -8.78 27.04 13.09
CA ILE A 45 -8.36 26.03 12.11
C ILE A 45 -7.46 26.67 11.04
N GLU A 46 -7.80 27.87 10.58
CA GLU A 46 -7.01 28.56 9.54
C GLU A 46 -5.64 29.00 10.05
N ALA A 47 -5.55 29.53 11.29
CA ALA A 47 -4.26 29.85 11.88
C ALA A 47 -3.39 28.60 12.11
N ILE A 48 -4.01 27.47 12.51
CA ILE A 48 -3.30 26.21 12.75
C ILE A 48 -2.80 25.60 11.44
N LYS A 49 -3.63 25.58 10.38
CA LYS A 49 -3.21 25.19 9.03
C LYS A 49 -2.05 26.04 8.54
N ALA A 50 -2.15 27.38 8.68
CA ALA A 50 -1.08 28.29 8.29
C ALA A 50 0.23 28.01 9.05
N ALA A 51 0.16 27.73 10.35
CA ALA A 51 1.33 27.38 11.15
C ALA A 51 1.97 26.05 10.71
N ALA A 52 1.16 25.03 10.40
CA ALA A 52 1.67 23.75 9.91
C ALA A 52 2.28 23.85 8.52
N MET A 53 1.65 24.62 7.60
CA MET A 53 2.22 24.88 6.28
C MET A 53 3.53 25.67 6.37
N GLN A 54 3.61 26.65 7.27
CA GLN A 54 4.85 27.38 7.51
C GLN A 54 5.94 26.46 8.07
N PHE A 55 5.60 25.54 8.98
CA PHE A 55 6.55 24.54 9.46
C PHE A 55 7.07 23.66 8.33
N ALA A 56 6.21 23.19 7.42
CA ALA A 56 6.62 22.42 6.25
C ALA A 56 7.57 23.22 5.33
N GLU A 57 7.29 24.50 5.12
CA GLU A 57 8.14 25.41 4.33
C GLU A 57 9.52 25.63 5.00
N ASP A 58 9.53 25.91 6.30
CA ASP A 58 10.75 26.12 7.09
C ASP A 58 11.62 24.85 7.15
N ASN A 59 11.00 23.67 6.99
CA ASN A 59 11.67 22.37 6.94
C ASN A 59 11.76 21.79 5.51
N SER A 60 11.71 22.66 4.49
CA SER A 60 11.87 22.27 3.09
C SER A 60 13.15 21.46 2.81
N ALA A 61 14.24 21.74 3.54
CA ALA A 61 15.47 20.95 3.45
C ALA A 61 15.25 19.46 3.73
N LEU A 62 14.45 19.11 4.75
CA LEU A 62 14.13 17.71 5.04
C LEU A 62 13.34 17.06 3.89
N THR A 63 12.40 17.79 3.28
CA THR A 63 11.66 17.29 2.10
C THR A 63 12.61 16.99 0.96
N ILE A 64 13.55 17.90 0.68
CA ILE A 64 14.54 17.75 -0.40
C ILE A 64 15.49 16.59 -0.11
N ASP A 65 15.99 16.47 1.12
CA ASP A 65 16.96 15.45 1.50
C ASP A 65 16.36 14.04 1.35
N ILE A 66 15.12 13.83 1.80
CA ILE A 66 14.40 12.56 1.62
C ILE A 66 14.18 12.30 0.13
N ALA A 67 13.60 13.26 -0.60
CA ALA A 67 13.27 13.11 -2.00
C ALA A 67 14.50 12.82 -2.87
N GLN A 68 15.62 13.49 -2.59
CA GLN A 68 16.88 13.34 -3.31
C GLN A 68 17.56 12.00 -3.00
N ALA A 69 17.54 11.57 -1.73
CA ALA A 69 18.11 10.29 -1.33
C ALA A 69 17.36 9.12 -1.97
N LEU A 70 16.03 9.11 -1.87
CA LEU A 70 15.18 8.11 -2.55
C LEU A 70 15.41 8.13 -4.07
N TRP A 71 15.46 9.32 -4.68
CA TRP A 71 15.76 9.45 -6.10
C TRP A 71 17.09 8.82 -6.51
N ASN A 72 18.13 8.97 -5.68
CA ASN A 72 19.45 8.37 -5.92
C ASN A 72 19.48 6.86 -5.69
N TYR A 73 18.66 6.35 -4.77
CA TYR A 73 18.57 4.91 -4.51
C TYR A 73 17.86 4.19 -5.66
N ALA A 74 16.73 4.75 -6.12
CA ALA A 74 15.94 4.23 -7.23
C ALA A 74 15.71 2.70 -7.14
N GLU A 75 15.41 2.23 -5.94
CA GLU A 75 15.22 0.80 -5.68
C GLU A 75 13.86 0.33 -6.19
N ILE A 76 13.88 -0.77 -6.93
CA ILE A 76 12.66 -1.35 -7.52
C ILE A 76 11.84 -2.11 -6.48
N GLY A 77 10.59 -2.40 -6.82
CA GLY A 77 9.66 -3.22 -6.05
C GLY A 77 10.30 -4.42 -5.32
N LEU A 78 10.06 -4.52 -4.02
CA LEU A 78 10.56 -5.54 -3.08
C LEU A 78 12.06 -5.51 -2.79
N ASN A 79 12.81 -4.56 -3.36
CA ASN A 79 14.24 -4.36 -3.14
C ASN A 79 14.54 -3.00 -2.47
N GLU A 80 13.55 -2.32 -1.91
CA GLU A 80 13.62 -0.95 -1.39
C GLU A 80 14.26 -0.86 0.00
N TYR A 81 15.36 -1.57 0.23
CA TYR A 81 15.97 -1.69 1.55
C TYR A 81 16.62 -0.38 2.03
N LYS A 82 17.34 0.34 1.17
CA LYS A 82 17.91 1.65 1.55
C LYS A 82 16.81 2.69 1.75
N SER A 83 15.80 2.69 0.89
CA SER A 83 14.62 3.54 1.02
C SER A 83 13.87 3.26 2.32
N TYR A 84 13.65 1.98 2.65
CA TYR A 84 13.04 1.55 3.90
C TYR A 84 13.81 2.06 5.12
N VAL A 85 15.13 1.83 5.18
CA VAL A 85 15.97 2.26 6.31
C VAL A 85 15.91 3.77 6.49
N LEU A 86 16.10 4.53 5.40
CA LEU A 86 16.00 5.99 5.43
C LEU A 86 14.66 6.46 6.00
N VAL A 87 13.55 5.93 5.49
CA VAL A 87 12.21 6.36 5.89
C VAL A 87 11.87 5.93 7.32
N ARG A 88 12.21 4.70 7.69
CA ARG A 88 12.07 4.17 9.06
C ARG A 88 12.78 5.10 10.04
N ASP A 89 14.04 5.44 9.76
CA ASP A 89 14.87 6.23 10.66
C ASP A 89 14.36 7.67 10.78
N VAL A 90 13.94 8.28 9.68
CA VAL A 90 13.30 9.61 9.71
C VAL A 90 12.04 9.60 10.59
N LEU A 91 11.19 8.57 10.45
CA LEU A 91 9.95 8.46 11.22
C LEU A 91 10.21 8.19 12.71
N LYS A 92 11.13 7.28 13.04
CA LYS A 92 11.56 7.01 14.42
C LYS A 92 12.16 8.26 15.07
N ASN A 93 13.04 8.97 14.36
CA ASN A 93 13.64 10.22 14.83
C ASN A 93 12.61 11.33 15.04
N ALA A 94 11.52 11.33 14.26
CA ALA A 94 10.38 12.22 14.46
C ALA A 94 9.45 11.79 15.62
N GLY A 95 9.72 10.63 16.25
CA GLY A 95 9.00 10.11 17.41
C GLY A 95 7.79 9.24 17.07
N PHE A 96 7.65 8.77 15.83
CA PHE A 96 6.62 7.81 15.46
C PHE A 96 6.98 6.40 15.93
N GLU A 97 5.99 5.66 16.42
CA GLU A 97 6.08 4.21 16.64
C GLU A 97 6.01 3.53 15.27
N VAL A 98 7.03 2.77 14.89
CA VAL A 98 7.12 2.14 13.57
C VAL A 98 6.90 0.63 13.68
N VAL A 99 5.82 0.16 13.06
CA VAL A 99 5.60 -1.26 12.79
C VAL A 99 6.42 -1.64 11.56
N GLN A 100 7.48 -2.41 11.80
CA GLN A 100 8.35 -2.94 10.77
C GLN A 100 7.70 -4.13 10.07
N SER A 101 8.04 -4.32 8.79
CA SER A 101 7.57 -5.43 7.96
C SER A 101 6.04 -5.60 7.94
N ALA A 102 5.31 -4.50 7.81
CA ALA A 102 3.85 -4.53 7.82
C ALA A 102 3.30 -5.54 6.79
N ALA A 103 2.27 -6.30 7.18
CA ALA A 103 1.70 -7.41 6.41
C ALA A 103 2.71 -8.50 5.97
N GLY A 104 3.82 -8.65 6.71
CA GLY A 104 4.86 -9.64 6.40
C GLY A 104 5.72 -9.27 5.19
N VAL A 105 5.65 -8.03 4.69
CA VAL A 105 6.48 -7.55 3.59
C VAL A 105 7.70 -6.82 4.17
N PRO A 106 8.95 -7.25 3.89
CA PRO A 106 10.13 -6.75 4.59
C PRO A 106 10.29 -5.23 4.60
N THR A 107 10.02 -4.61 3.45
CA THR A 107 10.16 -3.18 3.21
C THR A 107 8.80 -2.47 3.28
N ALA A 108 7.87 -2.90 4.13
CA ALA A 108 6.61 -2.16 4.37
C ALA A 108 6.57 -1.53 5.76
N ILE A 109 6.16 -0.27 5.83
CA ILE A 109 6.13 0.52 7.07
C ILE A 109 4.70 0.95 7.38
N VAL A 110 4.28 0.71 8.62
CA VAL A 110 3.16 1.44 9.21
C VAL A 110 3.67 2.19 10.43
N ALA A 111 3.61 3.51 10.40
CA ALA A 111 4.06 4.36 11.49
C ALA A 111 2.86 5.04 12.16
N LYS A 112 2.90 5.19 13.49
CA LYS A 112 1.83 5.78 14.28
C LYS A 112 2.36 6.84 15.24
N TRP A 113 1.59 7.92 15.40
CA TRP A 113 1.80 8.87 16.47
C TRP A 113 0.48 9.37 17.04
N GLY A 114 0.45 9.66 18.33
CA GLY A 114 -0.75 10.14 19.03
C GLY A 114 -1.67 9.00 19.49
N SER A 115 -2.87 9.38 19.92
CA SER A 115 -3.85 8.46 20.46
C SER A 115 -5.26 9.05 20.42
N GLY A 116 -6.27 8.19 20.29
CA GLY A 116 -7.66 8.59 20.23
C GLY A 116 -8.11 8.96 18.81
N GLU A 117 -9.29 9.57 18.73
CA GLU A 117 -9.95 9.95 17.49
C GLU A 117 -9.86 11.47 17.23
N PRO A 118 -9.93 11.93 15.97
CA PRO A 118 -9.97 11.10 14.76
C PRO A 118 -8.62 10.43 14.42
N VAL A 119 -8.67 9.37 13.62
CA VAL A 119 -7.49 8.69 13.05
C VAL A 119 -7.29 9.14 11.61
N LEU A 120 -6.29 10.00 11.40
CA LEU A 120 -5.86 10.44 10.08
C LEU A 120 -4.78 9.50 9.51
N GLY A 121 -5.01 8.97 8.32
CA GLY A 121 -4.03 8.21 7.55
C GLY A 121 -3.36 9.07 6.48
N ILE A 122 -2.06 8.87 6.28
CA ILE A 122 -1.29 9.36 5.13
C ILE A 122 -0.68 8.14 4.43
N TYR A 123 -0.92 8.00 3.13
CA TYR A 123 -0.42 6.87 2.34
C TYR A 123 0.55 7.36 1.27
N GLU A 124 1.71 6.71 1.14
CA GLU A 124 2.68 7.00 0.09
C GLU A 124 3.46 5.73 -0.32
N ASP A 125 4.04 5.76 -1.52
CA ASP A 125 4.90 4.70 -2.06
C ASP A 125 6.33 5.22 -2.29
N TYR A 126 7.33 4.34 -2.32
CA TYR A 126 8.74 4.71 -2.52
C TYR A 126 9.54 3.80 -3.45
N ASP A 127 8.88 2.87 -4.16
CA ASP A 127 9.55 2.06 -5.16
C ASP A 127 9.82 2.87 -6.43
N ALA A 128 10.83 2.43 -7.17
CA ALA A 128 11.20 2.97 -8.47
C ALA A 128 10.87 1.97 -9.58
N LEU A 129 10.87 2.47 -10.82
CA LEU A 129 10.65 1.68 -12.02
C LEU A 129 11.97 1.10 -12.56
N PRO A 130 11.97 -0.15 -13.05
CA PRO A 130 13.10 -0.72 -13.77
C PRO A 130 13.55 0.18 -14.93
N ASP A 131 14.87 0.40 -15.05
CA ASP A 131 15.53 1.18 -16.11
C ASP A 131 15.16 2.68 -16.21
N VAL A 132 14.16 3.15 -15.47
CA VAL A 132 13.66 4.54 -15.50
C VAL A 132 13.96 5.29 -14.19
N GLY A 133 14.04 4.59 -13.06
CA GLY A 133 14.13 5.22 -11.74
C GLY A 133 12.76 5.73 -11.27
N HIS A 134 12.72 6.85 -10.54
CA HIS A 134 11.45 7.41 -10.03
C HIS A 134 10.61 8.15 -11.08
N GLY A 135 10.29 7.44 -12.18
CA GLY A 135 9.42 7.93 -13.26
C GLY A 135 7.96 8.15 -12.85
N CYS A 136 7.53 7.56 -11.74
CA CYS A 136 6.22 7.81 -11.12
C CYS A 136 6.27 8.88 -10.01
N GLY A 137 7.48 9.30 -9.61
CA GLY A 137 7.68 10.35 -8.60
C GLY A 137 7.48 9.91 -7.15
N HIS A 138 7.51 8.61 -6.85
CA HIS A 138 7.38 8.05 -5.50
C HIS A 138 8.37 8.65 -4.47
N ASN A 139 9.56 9.07 -4.93
CA ASN A 139 10.50 9.81 -4.09
C ASN A 139 9.93 11.15 -3.57
N LEU A 140 9.16 11.86 -4.40
CA LEU A 140 8.50 13.11 -4.05
C LEU A 140 7.29 12.86 -3.14
N ASN A 141 6.51 11.83 -3.47
CA ASN A 141 5.30 11.43 -2.75
C ASN A 141 5.62 11.12 -1.29
N THR A 142 6.55 10.18 -1.07
CA THR A 142 7.01 9.78 0.27
C THR A 142 7.61 10.95 1.05
N ALA A 143 8.44 11.78 0.42
CA ALA A 143 9.02 12.94 1.09
C ALA A 143 7.94 13.94 1.56
N ALA A 144 6.94 14.21 0.70
CA ALA A 144 5.84 15.10 1.00
C ALA A 144 4.95 14.57 2.13
N GLY A 145 4.57 13.28 2.07
CA GLY A 145 3.74 12.64 3.10
C GLY A 145 4.40 12.59 4.48
N ILE A 146 5.70 12.26 4.55
CA ILE A 146 6.46 12.25 5.81
C ILE A 146 6.50 13.66 6.41
N VAL A 147 6.87 14.68 5.63
CA VAL A 147 6.97 16.05 6.15
C VAL A 147 5.59 16.61 6.51
N ALA A 148 4.53 16.23 5.79
CA ALA A 148 3.16 16.58 6.16
C ALA A 148 2.80 15.99 7.53
N ALA A 149 3.06 14.71 7.77
CA ALA A 149 2.79 14.08 9.05
C ALA A 149 3.55 14.74 10.22
N ILE A 150 4.83 15.05 10.02
CA ILE A 150 5.65 15.76 11.03
C ILE A 150 5.06 17.15 11.29
N SER A 151 4.60 17.86 10.25
CA SER A 151 3.98 19.18 10.37
C SER A 151 2.67 19.14 11.14
N ILE A 152 1.81 18.15 10.84
CA ILE A 152 0.55 17.93 11.56
C ILE A 152 0.83 17.57 13.02
N LYS A 153 1.75 16.63 13.27
CA LYS A 153 2.21 16.28 14.62
C LYS A 153 2.66 17.52 15.39
N LYS A 154 3.46 18.39 14.76
CA LYS A 154 3.95 19.61 15.42
C LYS A 154 2.82 20.56 15.78
N ALA A 155 1.83 20.72 14.90
CA ALA A 155 0.62 21.49 15.21
C ALA A 155 -0.17 20.84 16.36
N MET A 156 -0.34 19.52 16.34
CA MET A 156 -1.04 18.80 17.40
C MET A 156 -0.40 18.98 18.77
N GLU A 157 0.93 18.89 18.86
CA GLU A 157 1.68 19.17 20.09
C GLU A 157 1.52 20.63 20.54
N THR A 158 1.61 21.58 19.62
CA THR A 158 1.62 23.01 19.92
C THR A 158 0.25 23.49 20.42
N TYR A 159 -0.82 22.97 19.83
CA TYR A 159 -2.19 23.39 20.11
C TYR A 159 -2.96 22.39 20.98
N ASN A 160 -2.32 21.32 21.45
CA ASN A 160 -2.93 20.22 22.23
C ASN A 160 -4.13 19.59 21.50
N ILE A 161 -3.98 19.33 20.20
CA ILE A 161 -5.03 18.72 19.37
C ILE A 161 -5.04 17.21 19.63
N PRO A 162 -6.16 16.61 20.04
CA PRO A 162 -6.29 15.16 20.19
C PRO A 162 -6.37 14.47 18.82
N GLY A 163 -6.04 13.18 18.77
CA GLY A 163 -6.15 12.36 17.58
C GLY A 163 -4.93 11.48 17.35
N THR A 164 -4.98 10.72 16.26
CA THR A 164 -3.92 9.80 15.85
C THR A 164 -3.54 10.07 14.40
N ILE A 165 -2.24 10.04 14.11
CA ILE A 165 -1.68 10.04 12.76
C ILE A 165 -1.15 8.63 12.48
N LYS A 166 -1.50 8.07 11.33
CA LYS A 166 -0.88 6.88 10.77
C LYS A 166 -0.26 7.18 9.41
N LEU A 167 0.97 6.74 9.19
CA LEU A 167 1.59 6.72 7.87
C LEU A 167 1.70 5.30 7.38
N PHE A 168 1.35 5.09 6.11
CA PHE A 168 1.47 3.83 5.41
C PHE A 168 2.44 4.07 4.27
N ILE A 169 3.65 3.54 4.39
CA ILE A 169 4.65 3.62 3.33
C ILE A 169 4.79 2.23 2.73
N THR A 170 4.25 2.07 1.52
CA THR A 170 4.12 0.77 0.86
C THR A 170 5.17 0.60 -0.24
N PRO A 171 5.85 -0.56 -0.29
CA PRO A 171 6.76 -0.91 -1.37
C PRO A 171 6.00 -1.39 -2.62
N ALA A 172 6.72 -1.53 -3.72
CA ALA A 172 6.32 -2.31 -4.89
C ALA A 172 4.92 -2.03 -5.49
N GLU A 173 4.46 -0.77 -5.48
CA GLU A 173 3.22 -0.39 -6.18
C GLU A 173 3.30 -0.74 -7.67
N GLU A 174 4.46 -0.56 -8.28
CA GLU A 174 4.62 -0.66 -9.74
C GLU A 174 4.66 -2.09 -10.29
N VAL A 175 4.86 -3.10 -9.42
CA VAL A 175 5.10 -4.48 -9.85
C VAL A 175 4.31 -5.54 -9.08
N TRP A 176 3.95 -5.29 -7.81
CA TRP A 176 3.38 -6.33 -6.94
C TRP A 176 2.26 -5.87 -6.01
N ASP A 177 1.86 -4.59 -6.06
CA ASP A 177 0.64 -4.10 -5.42
C ASP A 177 0.58 -4.39 -3.90
N VAL A 178 1.58 -3.95 -3.11
CA VAL A 178 1.65 -4.30 -1.67
C VAL A 178 0.57 -3.64 -0.82
N ALA A 179 0.05 -2.47 -1.21
CA ALA A 179 -1.01 -1.77 -0.48
C ALA A 179 -2.25 -2.67 -0.20
N PRO A 180 -2.75 -3.45 -1.16
CA PRO A 180 -3.72 -4.53 -0.93
C PRO A 180 -3.35 -5.55 0.18
N LEU A 181 -2.08 -5.96 0.32
CA LEU A 181 -1.65 -6.88 1.37
C LEU A 181 -1.74 -6.21 2.75
N VAL A 182 -1.34 -4.93 2.82
CA VAL A 182 -1.48 -4.09 4.02
C VAL A 182 -2.96 -3.91 4.38
N ALA A 183 -3.83 -3.75 3.38
CA ALA A 183 -5.27 -3.67 3.58
C ALA A 183 -5.87 -4.99 4.08
N ALA A 184 -5.48 -6.12 3.47
CA ALA A 184 -5.91 -7.45 3.90
C ALA A 184 -5.46 -7.78 5.34
N ALA A 185 -4.31 -7.27 5.77
CA ALA A 185 -3.82 -7.39 7.14
C ALA A 185 -4.55 -6.48 8.14
N GLY A 186 -5.47 -5.63 7.69
CA GLY A 186 -6.36 -4.83 8.54
C GLY A 186 -5.78 -3.50 9.02
N TYR A 187 -4.66 -3.04 8.46
CA TYR A 187 -3.97 -1.83 8.92
C TYR A 187 -4.76 -0.52 8.71
N TYR A 188 -5.71 -0.50 7.78
CA TYR A 188 -6.58 0.65 7.50
C TYR A 188 -7.92 0.61 8.25
N ALA A 189 -8.24 -0.47 8.98
CA ALA A 189 -9.59 -0.73 9.47
C ALA A 189 -10.10 0.29 10.51
N ASP A 190 -9.19 0.99 11.20
CA ASP A 190 -9.48 2.02 12.20
C ASP A 190 -9.17 3.44 11.69
N VAL A 191 -8.89 3.62 10.40
CA VAL A 191 -8.60 4.93 9.80
C VAL A 191 -9.91 5.63 9.43
N ASP A 192 -10.14 6.83 9.98
CA ASP A 192 -11.34 7.63 9.70
C ASP A 192 -11.30 8.27 8.31
N VAL A 193 -10.11 8.67 7.86
CA VAL A 193 -9.85 9.27 6.56
C VAL A 193 -8.38 9.12 6.18
N LEU A 194 -8.13 8.83 4.91
CA LEU A 194 -6.80 8.67 4.35
C LEU A 194 -6.57 9.71 3.25
N ILE A 195 -5.40 10.34 3.27
CA ILE A 195 -4.97 11.30 2.24
C ILE A 195 -3.61 10.89 1.69
N SER A 196 -3.37 11.14 0.43
CA SER A 196 -2.08 10.88 -0.23
C SER A 196 -1.74 11.99 -1.21
N VAL A 197 -0.50 12.02 -1.67
CA VAL A 197 -0.09 12.88 -2.78
C VAL A 197 0.50 12.05 -3.91
N HIS A 198 0.42 12.56 -5.14
CA HIS A 198 1.03 11.92 -6.28
C HIS A 198 1.67 12.96 -7.20
N ALA A 199 2.91 12.71 -7.61
CA ALA A 199 3.59 13.50 -8.63
C ALA A 199 2.85 13.42 -9.97
N SER A 200 2.70 14.55 -10.66
CA SER A 200 1.98 14.63 -11.93
C SER A 200 2.46 15.84 -12.75
N ASP A 201 1.99 15.92 -13.99
CA ASP A 201 2.09 17.12 -14.82
C ASP A 201 0.87 18.05 -14.64
N VAL A 202 -0.11 17.63 -13.82
CA VAL A 202 -1.35 18.37 -13.54
C VAL A 202 -1.58 18.51 -12.04
N ALA A 203 -2.01 19.70 -11.61
CA ALA A 203 -2.48 19.95 -10.25
C ALA A 203 -3.98 19.63 -10.13
N THR A 204 -4.35 18.59 -9.38
CA THR A 204 -5.76 18.23 -9.13
C THR A 204 -5.90 17.39 -7.85
N SER A 205 -7.12 17.06 -7.46
CA SER A 205 -7.40 16.05 -6.44
C SER A 205 -8.29 14.98 -7.05
N GLU A 206 -7.92 13.72 -6.86
CA GLU A 206 -8.55 12.61 -7.56
C GLU A 206 -9.99 12.38 -7.11
N TYR A 207 -10.90 12.41 -8.10
CA TYR A 207 -12.27 11.94 -7.98
C TYR A 207 -12.62 11.12 -9.22
N GLY A 208 -12.98 9.86 -9.00
CA GLY A 208 -13.23 8.89 -10.07
C GLY A 208 -12.98 7.47 -9.58
N SER A 209 -13.24 6.49 -10.45
CA SER A 209 -13.08 5.07 -10.13
C SER A 209 -12.15 4.37 -11.13
N THR A 210 -11.65 3.20 -10.75
CA THR A 210 -10.82 2.29 -11.57
C THR A 210 -11.53 0.95 -11.73
N MET A 211 -11.08 0.11 -12.64
CA MET A 211 -11.66 -1.23 -12.82
C MET A 211 -11.14 -2.17 -11.74
N ALA A 212 -12.04 -2.92 -11.12
CA ALA A 212 -11.68 -4.13 -10.39
C ALA A 212 -11.14 -5.17 -11.39
N MET A 213 -10.25 -6.05 -10.92
CA MET A 213 -9.64 -7.07 -11.75
C MET A 213 -9.33 -8.33 -10.95
N ASP A 214 -9.64 -9.50 -11.53
CA ASP A 214 -9.03 -10.77 -11.15
C ASP A 214 -8.04 -11.20 -12.24
N HIS A 215 -6.85 -11.60 -11.82
CA HIS A 215 -5.87 -12.35 -12.61
C HIS A 215 -5.97 -13.82 -12.20
N VAL A 216 -6.19 -14.73 -13.14
CA VAL A 216 -6.26 -16.17 -12.83
C VAL A 216 -5.61 -17.03 -13.90
N GLU A 217 -4.98 -18.11 -13.47
CA GLU A 217 -4.44 -19.14 -14.36
C GLU A 217 -5.30 -20.41 -14.32
N TYR A 218 -5.61 -20.97 -15.48
CA TYR A 218 -6.31 -22.25 -15.61
C TYR A 218 -5.37 -23.26 -16.24
N LYS A 219 -5.08 -24.34 -15.52
CA LYS A 219 -4.19 -25.41 -15.95
C LYS A 219 -4.97 -26.69 -16.14
N PHE A 220 -4.78 -27.32 -17.29
CA PHE A 220 -5.40 -28.60 -17.61
C PHE A 220 -4.33 -29.67 -17.69
N LYS A 221 -4.64 -30.83 -17.10
CA LYS A 221 -3.79 -32.01 -17.15
C LYS A 221 -4.55 -33.16 -17.79
N GLY A 222 -4.01 -33.64 -18.89
CA GLY A 222 -4.51 -34.76 -19.66
C GLY A 222 -3.50 -35.91 -19.70
N LYS A 223 -3.37 -36.53 -20.87
CA LYS A 223 -2.53 -37.71 -21.08
C LYS A 223 -1.96 -37.70 -22.49
N ALA A 224 -0.63 -37.75 -22.58
CA ALA A 224 0.04 -37.79 -23.88
C ALA A 224 -0.22 -39.11 -24.61
N ALA A 225 -0.34 -39.00 -25.93
CA ALA A 225 -0.38 -40.12 -26.86
C ALA A 225 0.18 -39.68 -28.22
N HIS A 226 0.56 -40.63 -29.06
CA HIS A 226 0.96 -40.32 -30.42
C HIS A 226 -0.26 -39.84 -31.23
N ALA A 227 -0.25 -38.59 -31.69
CA ALA A 227 -1.43 -37.93 -32.27
C ALA A 227 -2.00 -38.66 -33.49
N SER A 228 -1.16 -39.29 -34.32
CA SER A 228 -1.64 -40.09 -35.48
C SER A 228 -1.84 -41.58 -35.22
N ALA A 229 -1.07 -42.19 -34.32
CA ALA A 229 -0.99 -43.65 -34.21
C ALA A 229 -1.91 -44.23 -33.14
N ALA A 230 -2.20 -43.47 -32.08
CA ALA A 230 -3.09 -43.89 -31.00
C ALA A 230 -3.77 -42.68 -30.32
N PRO A 231 -4.38 -41.74 -31.07
CA PRO A 231 -5.03 -40.56 -30.47
C PRO A 231 -6.09 -40.92 -29.42
N GLU A 232 -6.80 -42.02 -29.61
CA GLU A 232 -7.84 -42.52 -28.69
C GLU A 232 -7.33 -42.92 -27.31
N GLN A 233 -6.01 -43.03 -27.12
CA GLN A 233 -5.39 -43.33 -25.83
C GLN A 233 -5.00 -42.07 -25.04
N GLY A 234 -5.11 -40.89 -25.66
CA GLY A 234 -4.75 -39.60 -25.09
C GLY A 234 -5.94 -38.82 -24.54
N ILE A 235 -5.64 -37.80 -23.74
CA ILE A 235 -6.58 -36.78 -23.24
C ILE A 235 -5.91 -35.44 -23.51
N SER A 236 -6.48 -34.63 -24.41
CA SER A 236 -5.86 -33.37 -24.84
C SER A 236 -6.17 -32.25 -23.84
N ALA A 237 -5.15 -31.79 -23.13
CA ALA A 237 -5.26 -30.60 -22.30
C ALA A 237 -5.43 -29.31 -23.13
N LEU A 238 -4.83 -29.26 -24.33
CA LEU A 238 -4.97 -28.12 -25.24
C LEU A 238 -6.43 -27.99 -25.72
N ASP A 239 -7.11 -29.09 -26.03
CA ASP A 239 -8.52 -29.06 -26.43
C ASP A 239 -9.38 -28.47 -25.30
N ALA A 240 -9.03 -28.72 -24.03
CA ALA A 240 -9.74 -28.15 -22.89
C ALA A 240 -9.56 -26.61 -22.82
N VAL A 241 -8.34 -26.11 -23.07
CA VAL A 241 -8.08 -24.67 -23.19
C VAL A 241 -8.90 -24.05 -24.34
N GLU A 242 -8.93 -24.71 -25.51
CA GLU A 242 -9.70 -24.21 -26.66
C GLU A 242 -11.20 -24.21 -26.41
N ILE A 243 -11.75 -25.28 -25.82
CA ILE A 243 -13.18 -25.36 -25.47
C ILE A 243 -13.54 -24.27 -24.45
N MET A 244 -12.70 -24.07 -23.43
CA MET A 244 -12.90 -23.00 -22.45
C MET A 244 -12.92 -21.63 -23.16
N ASN A 245 -11.97 -21.35 -24.04
CA ASN A 245 -11.91 -20.08 -24.77
C ASN A 245 -13.19 -19.82 -25.59
N VAL A 246 -13.68 -20.83 -26.31
CA VAL A 246 -14.93 -20.73 -27.08
C VAL A 246 -16.13 -20.52 -26.17
N ALA A 247 -16.23 -21.26 -25.07
CA ALA A 247 -17.31 -21.10 -24.10
C ALA A 247 -17.33 -19.70 -23.48
N VAL A 248 -16.16 -19.14 -23.15
CA VAL A 248 -16.04 -17.76 -22.63
C VAL A 248 -16.38 -16.73 -23.71
N ASN A 249 -16.06 -16.98 -24.97
CA ASN A 249 -16.46 -16.07 -26.06
C ASN A 249 -17.98 -15.97 -26.20
N TYR A 250 -18.73 -17.06 -26.00
CA TYR A 250 -20.19 -16.98 -25.91
C TYR A 250 -20.67 -16.29 -24.63
N LEU A 251 -19.99 -16.51 -23.50
CA LEU A 251 -20.31 -15.83 -22.24
C LEU A 251 -20.25 -14.30 -22.36
N ARG A 252 -19.37 -13.74 -23.21
CA ARG A 252 -19.21 -12.27 -23.37
C ARG A 252 -20.51 -11.55 -23.70
N GLU A 253 -21.44 -12.16 -24.44
CA GLU A 253 -22.73 -11.53 -24.78
C GLU A 253 -23.70 -11.44 -23.59
N HIS A 254 -23.38 -12.12 -22.48
CA HIS A 254 -24.19 -12.21 -21.27
C HIS A 254 -23.51 -11.57 -20.04
N LEU A 255 -22.52 -10.72 -20.28
CA LEU A 255 -21.88 -9.87 -19.28
C LEU A 255 -22.20 -8.40 -19.59
N ILE A 256 -21.99 -7.50 -18.62
CA ILE A 256 -22.15 -6.06 -18.87
C ILE A 256 -21.14 -5.59 -19.91
N GLN A 257 -21.49 -4.52 -20.63
CA GLN A 257 -20.72 -4.02 -21.77
C GLN A 257 -19.31 -3.52 -21.37
N GLU A 258 -19.18 -3.08 -20.13
CA GLU A 258 -17.96 -2.55 -19.54
C GLU A 258 -16.94 -3.63 -19.16
N MET A 259 -17.34 -4.92 -19.12
CA MET A 259 -16.41 -6.00 -18.85
C MET A 259 -15.29 -6.07 -19.89
N ARG A 260 -14.07 -6.38 -19.43
CA ARG A 260 -12.94 -6.69 -20.30
C ARG A 260 -12.32 -8.01 -19.87
N LEU A 261 -12.39 -8.99 -20.77
CA LEU A 261 -11.79 -10.31 -20.59
C LEU A 261 -10.65 -10.47 -21.59
N HIS A 262 -9.44 -10.72 -21.09
CA HIS A 262 -8.24 -10.94 -21.92
C HIS A 262 -7.56 -12.22 -21.49
N TYR A 263 -6.92 -12.92 -22.42
CA TYR A 263 -6.18 -14.12 -22.09
C TYR A 263 -5.00 -14.39 -23.02
N VAL A 264 -4.07 -15.19 -22.54
CA VAL A 264 -2.99 -15.82 -23.32
C VAL A 264 -2.93 -17.31 -23.00
N ILE A 265 -2.51 -18.13 -23.97
CA ILE A 265 -2.17 -19.54 -23.72
C ILE A 265 -0.70 -19.56 -23.29
N THR A 266 -0.44 -19.90 -22.04
CA THR A 266 0.92 -19.91 -21.44
C THR A 266 1.64 -21.24 -21.66
N ASP A 267 0.89 -22.33 -21.81
CA ASP A 267 1.36 -23.64 -22.27
C ASP A 267 0.34 -24.21 -23.25
N GLY A 268 0.78 -24.50 -24.48
CA GLY A 268 -0.05 -25.07 -25.55
C GLY A 268 0.39 -26.47 -25.99
N GLY A 269 1.27 -27.13 -25.23
CA GLY A 269 1.91 -28.38 -25.64
C GLY A 269 3.17 -28.17 -26.49
N ALA A 270 4.01 -29.20 -26.53
CA ALA A 270 5.38 -29.09 -27.03
C ALA A 270 5.58 -29.45 -28.53
N ALA A 271 4.72 -30.31 -29.09
CA ALA A 271 4.88 -30.79 -30.46
C ALA A 271 3.55 -31.24 -31.09
N PRO A 272 3.31 -30.95 -32.39
CA PRO A 272 2.03 -31.24 -33.05
C PRO A 272 1.74 -32.74 -33.28
N ASN A 273 2.76 -33.61 -33.18
CA ASN A 273 2.60 -35.06 -33.33
C ASN A 273 2.33 -35.78 -31.99
N ILE A 274 2.19 -35.04 -30.88
CA ILE A 274 1.90 -35.55 -29.54
C ILE A 274 0.62 -34.88 -29.04
N VAL A 275 -0.33 -35.66 -28.54
CA VAL A 275 -1.49 -35.12 -27.81
C VAL A 275 -0.97 -34.37 -26.57
N PRO A 276 -1.28 -33.07 -26.39
CA PRO A 276 -0.78 -32.31 -25.24
C PRO A 276 -1.30 -32.86 -23.91
N ALA A 277 -0.38 -33.32 -23.04
CA ALA A 277 -0.72 -33.78 -21.69
C ALA A 277 -0.88 -32.64 -20.68
N THR A 278 -0.36 -31.45 -21.00
CA THR A 278 -0.52 -30.23 -20.22
C THR A 278 -0.88 -29.09 -21.16
N ALA A 279 -1.67 -28.16 -20.66
CA ALA A 279 -1.90 -26.87 -21.28
C ALA A 279 -2.39 -25.89 -20.21
N ALA A 280 -2.12 -24.61 -20.40
CA ALA A 280 -2.52 -23.57 -19.46
C ALA A 280 -2.90 -22.28 -20.18
N SER A 281 -3.84 -21.54 -19.59
CA SER A 281 -4.19 -20.19 -20.04
C SER A 281 -4.28 -19.23 -18.86
N ARG A 282 -3.81 -18.01 -19.08
CA ARG A 282 -3.82 -16.93 -18.09
C ARG A 282 -4.81 -15.86 -18.51
N TRP A 283 -5.65 -15.42 -17.57
CA TRP A 283 -6.77 -14.53 -17.81
C TRP A 283 -6.70 -13.28 -16.94
N PHE A 284 -7.05 -12.14 -17.51
CA PHE A 284 -7.48 -10.94 -16.79
C PHE A 284 -8.98 -10.75 -16.97
N ILE A 285 -9.70 -10.63 -15.86
CA ILE A 285 -11.14 -10.46 -15.79
C ILE A 285 -11.39 -9.11 -15.13
N ARG A 286 -11.80 -8.10 -15.90
CA ARG A 286 -11.99 -6.73 -15.41
C ARG A 286 -13.43 -6.28 -15.49
N GLY A 287 -13.89 -5.59 -14.46
CA GLY A 287 -15.22 -4.99 -14.37
C GLY A 287 -15.18 -3.65 -13.63
N PRO A 288 -16.18 -2.77 -13.80
CA PRO A 288 -16.25 -1.48 -13.11
C PRO A 288 -16.28 -1.62 -11.59
N GLN A 289 -16.91 -2.68 -11.08
CA GLN A 289 -16.98 -2.96 -9.66
C GLN A 289 -16.54 -4.40 -9.37
N TRP A 290 -16.02 -4.64 -8.16
CA TRP A 290 -15.64 -5.99 -7.74
C TRP A 290 -16.77 -7.03 -7.88
N PRO A 291 -18.05 -6.73 -7.54
CA PRO A 291 -19.13 -7.69 -7.75
C PRO A 291 -19.32 -8.12 -9.21
N ASP A 292 -19.01 -7.25 -10.19
CA ASP A 292 -19.06 -7.60 -11.61
C ASP A 292 -17.99 -8.62 -11.97
N VAL A 293 -16.78 -8.45 -11.41
CA VAL A 293 -15.66 -9.37 -11.57
C VAL A 293 -15.98 -10.71 -10.94
N ALA A 294 -16.45 -10.73 -9.69
CA ALA A 294 -16.81 -11.96 -8.99
C ALA A 294 -17.90 -12.74 -9.74
N TYR A 295 -18.93 -12.04 -10.24
CA TYR A 295 -19.98 -12.65 -11.07
C TYR A 295 -19.43 -13.25 -12.37
N ALA A 296 -18.55 -12.54 -13.08
CA ALA A 296 -17.94 -13.05 -14.30
C ALA A 296 -17.01 -14.24 -14.02
N ARG A 297 -16.18 -14.14 -12.97
CA ARG A 297 -15.25 -15.17 -12.51
C ARG A 297 -15.95 -16.50 -12.26
N GLU A 298 -17.05 -16.49 -11.50
CA GLU A 298 -17.84 -17.69 -11.22
C GLU A 298 -18.32 -18.39 -12.51
N ARG A 299 -18.67 -17.61 -13.54
CA ARG A 299 -19.16 -18.16 -14.82
C ARG A 299 -18.02 -18.65 -15.71
N ILE A 300 -16.87 -17.99 -15.69
CA ILE A 300 -15.67 -18.43 -16.42
C ILE A 300 -15.12 -19.71 -15.78
N ASP A 301 -15.19 -19.87 -14.45
CA ASP A 301 -14.89 -21.13 -13.75
C ASP A 301 -15.73 -22.28 -14.28
N LYS A 302 -17.04 -22.06 -14.43
CA LYS A 302 -17.96 -23.06 -14.98
C LYS A 302 -17.62 -23.41 -16.43
N CYS A 303 -17.16 -22.45 -17.24
CA CYS A 303 -16.66 -22.72 -18.59
C CYS A 303 -15.42 -23.63 -18.56
N ALA A 304 -14.46 -23.36 -17.66
CA ALA A 304 -13.28 -24.21 -17.50
C ALA A 304 -13.64 -25.62 -17.02
N GLN A 305 -14.54 -25.73 -16.04
CA GLN A 305 -15.06 -27.02 -15.55
C GLN A 305 -15.76 -27.82 -16.66
N ALA A 306 -16.56 -27.15 -17.51
CA ALA A 306 -17.21 -27.79 -18.64
C ALA A 306 -16.19 -28.29 -19.68
N ALA A 307 -15.11 -27.55 -19.92
CA ALA A 307 -14.05 -27.95 -20.83
C ALA A 307 -13.25 -29.17 -20.32
N ALA A 308 -12.94 -29.20 -19.02
CA ALA A 308 -12.37 -30.37 -18.35
C ALA A 308 -13.29 -31.60 -18.51
N LEU A 309 -14.58 -31.42 -18.23
CA LEU A 309 -15.56 -32.49 -18.37
C LEU A 309 -15.67 -33.01 -19.81
N ALA A 310 -15.68 -32.12 -20.80
CA ALA A 310 -15.83 -32.46 -22.22
C ALA A 310 -14.64 -33.28 -22.75
N THR A 311 -13.44 -33.01 -22.24
CA THR A 311 -12.19 -33.66 -22.70
C THR A 311 -11.77 -34.84 -21.84
N GLY A 312 -12.25 -34.91 -20.59
CA GLY A 312 -11.73 -35.82 -19.57
C GLY A 312 -10.43 -35.35 -18.91
N ALA A 313 -10.00 -34.11 -19.14
CA ALA A 313 -8.84 -33.53 -18.47
C ALA A 313 -9.16 -33.18 -17.01
N GLU A 314 -8.13 -33.17 -16.17
CA GLU A 314 -8.18 -32.59 -14.83
C GLU A 314 -7.99 -31.08 -14.93
N LEU A 315 -8.73 -30.30 -14.12
CA LEU A 315 -8.60 -28.84 -14.03
C LEU A 315 -7.98 -28.47 -12.68
N GLU A 316 -6.94 -27.64 -12.73
CA GLU A 316 -6.43 -26.87 -11.62
C GLU A 316 -6.65 -25.38 -11.93
N ILE A 317 -7.37 -24.68 -11.05
CA ILE A 317 -7.48 -23.21 -11.11
C ILE A 317 -6.35 -22.68 -10.23
N GLY A 318 -5.31 -22.17 -10.87
CA GLY A 318 -4.10 -21.66 -10.25
C GLY A 318 -4.24 -20.22 -9.76
N PHE A 319 -3.11 -19.70 -9.29
CA PHE A 319 -2.91 -18.40 -8.65
C PHE A 319 -3.90 -17.32 -9.12
N SER A 320 -4.64 -16.79 -8.15
CA SER A 320 -5.52 -15.64 -8.30
C SER A 320 -4.92 -14.47 -7.54
N SER A 321 -4.58 -13.39 -8.23
CA SER A 321 -4.44 -12.08 -7.58
C SER A 321 -5.62 -11.23 -8.01
N GLY A 322 -6.17 -10.44 -7.10
CA GLY A 322 -7.30 -9.57 -7.39
C GLY A 322 -7.12 -8.21 -6.77
N ILE A 323 -7.56 -7.18 -7.48
CA ILE A 323 -7.61 -5.79 -7.00
C ILE A 323 -9.01 -5.23 -7.16
N TYR A 324 -9.39 -4.37 -6.23
CA TYR A 324 -10.72 -3.78 -6.15
C TYR A 324 -10.79 -2.47 -6.94
N ASN A 325 -11.99 -2.07 -7.34
CA ASN A 325 -12.22 -0.75 -7.92
C ASN A 325 -12.05 0.33 -6.83
N LYS A 326 -11.61 1.53 -7.20
CA LYS A 326 -11.63 2.66 -6.26
C LYS A 326 -13.06 3.01 -5.82
N ILE A 327 -13.22 3.33 -4.55
CA ILE A 327 -14.42 3.95 -3.98
C ILE A 327 -14.20 5.46 -3.97
N PRO A 328 -14.81 6.23 -4.89
CA PRO A 328 -14.57 7.66 -4.98
C PRO A 328 -15.23 8.41 -3.81
N ASN A 329 -14.52 9.39 -3.25
CA ASN A 329 -15.06 10.32 -2.26
C ASN A 329 -14.98 11.75 -2.80
N LYS A 330 -16.11 12.27 -3.29
CA LYS A 330 -16.18 13.60 -3.90
C LYS A 330 -15.93 14.69 -2.86
N THR A 331 -16.54 14.56 -1.68
CA THR A 331 -16.45 15.55 -0.60
C THR A 331 -15.00 15.78 -0.20
N LEU A 332 -14.24 14.70 0.00
CA LEU A 332 -12.82 14.77 0.34
C LEU A 332 -11.96 15.34 -0.79
N ALA A 333 -12.21 14.90 -2.03
CA ALA A 333 -11.46 15.39 -3.20
C ALA A 333 -11.64 16.91 -3.39
N TYR A 334 -12.86 17.41 -3.24
CA TYR A 334 -13.14 18.85 -3.35
C TYR A 334 -12.57 19.64 -2.17
N ALA A 335 -12.51 19.08 -0.96
CA ALA A 335 -11.77 19.71 0.14
C ALA A 335 -10.27 19.87 -0.20
N GLY A 336 -9.68 18.86 -0.83
CA GLY A 336 -8.31 18.93 -1.36
C GLY A 336 -8.13 20.04 -2.41
N LEU A 337 -9.04 20.14 -3.39
CA LEU A 337 -9.00 21.19 -4.42
C LEU A 337 -9.07 22.60 -3.83
N GLU A 338 -9.95 22.83 -2.84
CA GLU A 338 -10.09 24.15 -2.23
C GLU A 338 -8.82 24.55 -1.45
N ILE A 339 -8.17 23.59 -0.79
CA ILE A 339 -6.88 23.82 -0.12
C ILE A 339 -5.80 24.17 -1.15
N MET A 340 -5.70 23.42 -2.26
CA MET A 340 -4.74 23.73 -3.31
C MET A 340 -4.90 25.14 -3.86
N LYS A 341 -6.15 25.57 -4.12
CA LYS A 341 -6.47 26.92 -4.60
C LYS A 341 -6.08 28.02 -3.60
N GLY A 342 -6.01 27.70 -2.30
CA GLY A 342 -5.64 28.62 -1.23
C GLY A 342 -4.13 28.76 -1.00
N ILE A 343 -3.30 27.87 -1.55
CA ILE A 343 -1.85 27.85 -1.33
C ILE A 343 -1.14 28.49 -2.52
N THR A 344 -0.24 29.44 -2.23
CA THR A 344 0.61 30.07 -3.25
C THR A 344 1.48 29.02 -3.95
N PRO A 345 1.41 28.92 -5.28
CA PRO A 345 2.28 28.02 -6.05
C PRO A 345 3.77 28.38 -5.91
N PRO A 346 4.69 27.42 -6.07
CA PRO A 346 6.12 27.71 -6.09
C PRO A 346 6.51 28.53 -7.32
N GLU A 347 7.49 29.42 -7.12
CA GLU A 347 8.11 30.17 -8.20
C GLU A 347 9.41 29.51 -8.66
N TYR A 348 9.73 29.60 -9.95
CA TYR A 348 10.98 29.11 -10.54
C TYR A 348 11.84 30.28 -11.02
N THR A 349 13.12 30.27 -10.65
CA THR A 349 14.06 31.32 -11.06
C THR A 349 14.46 31.15 -12.53
N ALA A 350 15.04 32.20 -13.13
CA ALA A 350 15.61 32.09 -14.49
C ALA A 350 16.72 31.03 -14.57
N ASP A 351 17.48 30.84 -13.48
CA ASP A 351 18.53 29.84 -13.40
C ASP A 351 17.94 28.42 -13.29
N ASP A 352 16.86 28.23 -12.51
CA ASP A 352 16.12 26.96 -12.45
C ASP A 352 15.65 26.54 -13.85
N ILE A 353 15.03 27.47 -14.58
CA ILE A 353 14.50 27.22 -15.93
C ILE A 353 15.65 26.94 -16.91
N ALA A 354 16.74 27.70 -16.86
CA ALA A 354 17.89 27.48 -17.72
C ALA A 354 18.58 26.13 -17.46
N ALA A 355 18.66 25.70 -16.19
CA ALA A 355 19.22 24.41 -15.81
C ALA A 355 18.38 23.25 -16.37
N LEU A 356 17.06 23.31 -16.25
CA LEU A 356 16.17 22.27 -16.78
C LEU A 356 16.12 22.28 -18.32
N ALA A 357 16.15 23.45 -18.95
CA ALA A 357 16.26 23.56 -20.41
C ALA A 357 17.56 22.92 -20.94
N ALA A 358 18.68 23.06 -20.23
CA ALA A 358 19.93 22.41 -20.58
C ALA A 358 19.87 20.87 -20.47
N LEU A 359 18.92 20.34 -19.70
CA LEU A 359 18.63 18.91 -19.58
C LEU A 359 17.53 18.43 -20.54
N GLY A 360 17.03 19.31 -21.42
CA GLY A 360 16.01 18.98 -22.42
C GLY A 360 14.57 19.10 -21.93
N VAL A 361 14.33 19.75 -20.79
CA VAL A 361 13.00 20.04 -20.26
C VAL A 361 12.63 21.49 -20.58
N GLU A 362 11.71 21.68 -21.53
CA GLU A 362 11.25 23.01 -21.94
C GLU A 362 9.98 23.43 -21.19
N GLY A 363 9.97 24.61 -20.58
CA GLY A 363 8.82 25.15 -19.86
C GLY A 363 8.90 24.94 -18.34
N VAL A 364 7.77 25.15 -17.65
CA VAL A 364 7.65 24.99 -16.20
C VAL A 364 6.36 24.20 -15.87
N PRO A 365 6.29 23.54 -14.71
CA PRO A 365 5.04 22.92 -14.25
C PRO A 365 3.87 23.90 -14.20
N SER A 366 2.68 23.43 -14.56
CA SER A 366 1.45 24.24 -14.54
C SER A 366 0.71 24.08 -13.21
N TRP A 367 0.56 25.18 -12.49
CA TRP A 367 -0.13 25.22 -11.20
C TRP A 367 -1.61 25.58 -11.31
N GLU A 368 -2.17 25.51 -12.52
CA GLU A 368 -3.61 25.60 -12.71
C GLU A 368 -4.28 24.37 -12.09
N VAL A 369 -5.12 24.59 -11.07
CA VAL A 369 -5.86 23.52 -10.41
C VAL A 369 -7.02 23.09 -11.30
N VAL A 370 -6.96 21.85 -11.79
CA VAL A 370 -7.96 21.25 -12.67
C VAL A 370 -9.01 20.52 -11.84
N GLU A 371 -10.30 20.72 -12.14
CA GLU A 371 -11.36 19.94 -11.50
C GLU A 371 -11.45 18.53 -12.10
N PRO A 372 -11.54 17.48 -11.26
CA PRO A 372 -11.72 16.11 -11.72
C PRO A 372 -13.14 15.89 -12.26
N ASP A 373 -13.28 15.01 -13.25
CA ASP A 373 -14.57 14.74 -13.90
C ASP A 373 -15.38 13.61 -13.25
N GLY A 374 -14.80 12.86 -12.31
CA GLY A 374 -15.45 11.73 -11.65
C GLY A 374 -15.59 10.50 -12.53
N SER A 375 -14.85 10.41 -13.64
CA SER A 375 -15.00 9.36 -14.62
C SER A 375 -14.51 7.99 -14.11
N GLN A 376 -15.01 6.95 -14.78
CA GLN A 376 -14.53 5.59 -14.63
C GLN A 376 -13.33 5.39 -15.56
N SER A 377 -12.14 5.25 -14.97
CA SER A 377 -10.96 4.76 -15.69
C SER A 377 -11.12 3.28 -16.01
N PHE A 378 -10.67 2.88 -17.20
CA PHE A 378 -10.59 1.47 -17.62
C PHE A 378 -9.27 0.78 -17.20
N GLY A 379 -8.36 1.53 -16.56
CA GLY A 379 -7.20 1.00 -15.86
C GLY A 379 -7.59 0.42 -14.49
N SER A 380 -6.68 -0.35 -13.90
CA SER A 380 -6.81 -0.90 -12.55
C SER A 380 -5.62 -0.41 -11.72
N ASN A 381 -5.82 -0.09 -10.45
CA ASN A 381 -4.80 0.45 -9.56
C ASN A 381 -5.01 -0.10 -8.13
N PRO A 382 -3.94 -0.51 -7.42
CA PRO A 382 -4.01 -1.17 -6.11
C PRO A 382 -4.58 -0.30 -4.99
N ILE A 383 -4.57 1.03 -5.13
CA ILE A 383 -5.19 1.94 -4.16
C ILE A 383 -6.70 1.68 -4.00
N GLY A 384 -7.32 1.00 -4.98
CA GLY A 384 -8.69 0.54 -4.89
C GLY A 384 -8.96 -0.24 -3.60
N ASP A 385 -8.09 -1.19 -3.26
CA ASP A 385 -8.17 -1.99 -2.04
C ASP A 385 -8.12 -1.13 -0.78
N VAL A 386 -7.28 -0.09 -0.75
CA VAL A 386 -7.21 0.86 0.37
C VAL A 386 -8.52 1.63 0.48
N THR A 387 -9.06 2.13 -0.63
CA THR A 387 -10.31 2.90 -0.64
C THR A 387 -11.54 2.09 -0.25
N TRP A 388 -11.50 0.75 -0.31
CA TRP A 388 -12.58 -0.10 0.22
C TRP A 388 -12.62 -0.15 1.75
N ASN A 389 -11.54 0.24 2.42
CA ASN A 389 -11.42 0.21 3.87
C ASN A 389 -11.68 1.58 4.51
N THR A 390 -11.34 2.68 3.83
CA THR A 390 -11.42 4.03 4.39
C THR A 390 -11.61 5.10 3.30
N PRO A 391 -12.38 6.19 3.56
CA PRO A 391 -12.50 7.29 2.61
C PRO A 391 -11.13 7.88 2.28
N THR A 392 -10.81 7.91 0.98
CA THR A 392 -9.48 8.22 0.49
C THR A 392 -9.55 9.24 -0.65
N THR A 393 -8.59 10.17 -0.70
CA THR A 393 -8.27 10.95 -1.90
C THR A 393 -6.76 11.05 -2.08
N SER A 394 -6.31 11.12 -3.34
CA SER A 394 -4.94 11.47 -3.69
C SER A 394 -4.90 12.86 -4.31
N ILE A 395 -3.93 13.66 -3.89
CA ILE A 395 -3.68 14.99 -4.44
C ILE A 395 -2.59 14.90 -5.50
N ASN A 396 -2.92 15.17 -6.75
CA ASN A 396 -1.93 15.22 -7.82
C ASN A 396 -1.28 16.60 -7.84
N ILE A 397 0.04 16.64 -7.73
CA ILE A 397 0.83 17.88 -7.71
C ILE A 397 1.58 18.03 -9.02
N ALA A 398 1.53 19.21 -9.62
CA ALA A 398 2.27 19.55 -10.84
C ALA A 398 3.78 19.64 -10.58
N THR A 399 4.44 18.48 -10.51
CA THR A 399 5.88 18.31 -10.35
C THR A 399 6.61 18.28 -11.70
N TRP A 400 5.87 18.05 -12.79
CA TRP A 400 6.41 17.95 -14.15
C TRP A 400 5.81 19.00 -15.07
N VAL A 401 6.54 19.35 -16.14
CA VAL A 401 6.03 20.19 -17.23
C VAL A 401 4.82 19.52 -17.87
N PRO A 402 3.75 20.27 -18.22
CA PRO A 402 2.55 19.74 -18.89
C PRO A 402 2.88 18.85 -20.09
N GLY A 403 2.23 17.69 -20.16
CA GLY A 403 2.41 16.70 -21.22
C GLY A 403 3.59 15.75 -21.00
N THR A 404 4.31 15.86 -19.88
CA THR A 404 5.33 14.86 -19.49
C THR A 404 4.63 13.53 -19.19
N PRO A 405 4.91 12.45 -19.93
CA PRO A 405 4.34 11.15 -19.62
C PRO A 405 4.93 10.62 -18.31
N GLY A 406 4.08 10.13 -17.40
CA GLY A 406 4.53 9.31 -16.28
C GLY A 406 5.31 8.08 -16.76
N HIS A 407 6.13 7.51 -15.89
CA HIS A 407 6.94 6.31 -16.15
C HIS A 407 7.96 6.51 -17.29
N SER A 408 8.34 7.76 -17.56
CA SER A 408 9.30 8.11 -18.59
C SER A 408 10.62 8.60 -17.98
N ALA A 409 11.70 8.54 -18.75
CA ALA A 409 12.96 9.16 -18.34
C ALA A 409 12.82 10.68 -18.09
N ALA A 410 11.86 11.34 -18.77
CA ALA A 410 11.60 12.76 -18.60
C ALA A 410 10.90 13.07 -17.27
N SER A 411 9.95 12.24 -16.82
CA SER A 411 9.34 12.39 -15.49
C SER A 411 10.35 12.04 -14.40
N ALA A 412 11.11 10.95 -14.57
CA ALA A 412 12.14 10.55 -13.61
C ALA A 412 13.20 11.65 -13.42
N LEU A 413 13.66 12.26 -14.52
CA LEU A 413 14.57 13.39 -14.48
C LEU A 413 13.98 14.56 -13.68
N GLN A 414 12.77 14.99 -14.01
CA GLN A 414 12.13 16.13 -13.34
C GLN A 414 11.87 15.86 -11.85
N SER A 415 11.56 14.61 -11.47
CA SER A 415 11.40 14.17 -10.09
C SER A 415 12.67 14.25 -9.24
N GLY A 416 13.84 14.39 -9.85
CA GLY A 416 15.14 14.59 -9.18
C GLY A 416 15.66 16.02 -9.25
N THR A 417 14.80 17.00 -9.55
CA THR A 417 15.23 18.39 -9.77
C THR A 417 14.39 19.38 -8.96
N VAL A 418 14.73 20.66 -9.07
CA VAL A 418 14.00 21.77 -8.43
C VAL A 418 12.49 21.79 -8.78
N TYR A 419 12.07 21.26 -9.93
CA TYR A 419 10.65 21.15 -10.28
C TYR A 419 9.93 20.16 -9.37
N GLY A 420 10.45 18.94 -9.28
CA GLY A 420 9.94 17.91 -8.36
C GLY A 420 10.03 18.34 -6.91
N PHE A 421 11.18 18.86 -6.46
CA PHE A 421 11.41 19.20 -5.06
C PHE A 421 10.51 20.34 -4.55
N LYS A 422 10.36 21.42 -5.32
CA LYS A 422 9.39 22.48 -4.98
C LYS A 422 7.95 21.96 -4.99
N GLY A 423 7.66 21.00 -5.86
CA GLY A 423 6.38 20.30 -5.87
C GLY A 423 6.14 19.46 -4.62
N ALA A 424 7.12 18.69 -4.16
CA ALA A 424 7.01 17.92 -2.90
C ALA A 424 6.79 18.83 -1.68
N ILE A 425 7.48 19.98 -1.62
CA ILE A 425 7.27 20.98 -0.55
C ILE A 425 5.85 21.55 -0.62
N TYR A 426 5.33 21.83 -1.82
CA TYR A 426 3.94 22.24 -1.98
C TYR A 426 2.97 21.12 -1.55
N GLY A 427 3.23 19.87 -1.95
CA GLY A 427 2.43 18.70 -1.58
C GLY A 427 2.36 18.49 -0.07
N SER A 428 3.48 18.64 0.65
CA SER A 428 3.50 18.50 2.11
C SER A 428 2.63 19.56 2.80
N LYS A 429 2.60 20.80 2.29
CA LYS A 429 1.70 21.86 2.77
C LYS A 429 0.24 21.53 2.52
N VAL A 430 -0.11 21.03 1.33
CA VAL A 430 -1.48 20.62 0.99
C VAL A 430 -1.95 19.50 1.92
N LEU A 431 -1.15 18.44 2.08
CA LEU A 431 -1.48 17.33 2.96
C LEU A 431 -1.59 17.77 4.42
N ALA A 432 -0.68 18.63 4.91
CA ALA A 432 -0.74 19.15 6.26
C ALA A 432 -2.04 19.93 6.51
N ALA A 433 -2.42 20.82 5.59
CA ALA A 433 -3.64 21.60 5.70
C ALA A 433 -4.90 20.73 5.60
N LEU A 434 -4.93 19.74 4.70
CA LEU A 434 -6.06 18.83 4.51
C LEU A 434 -6.23 17.89 5.70
N GLY A 435 -5.12 17.34 6.21
CA GLY A 435 -5.12 16.51 7.41
C GLY A 435 -5.64 17.28 8.63
N LEU A 436 -5.22 18.53 8.82
CA LEU A 436 -5.71 19.38 9.90
C LEU A 436 -7.19 19.78 9.73
N GLU A 437 -7.66 19.99 8.50
CA GLU A 437 -9.10 20.18 8.24
C GLU A 437 -9.89 18.94 8.72
N MET A 438 -9.44 17.75 8.38
CA MET A 438 -10.11 16.52 8.78
C MET A 438 -10.03 16.22 10.28
N LEU A 439 -8.93 16.60 10.94
CA LEU A 439 -8.77 16.42 12.39
C LEU A 439 -9.59 17.44 13.20
N LEU A 440 -9.74 18.67 12.72
CA LEU A 440 -10.27 19.78 13.50
C LEU A 440 -11.71 20.18 13.12
N ASN A 441 -12.17 19.86 11.92
CA ASN A 441 -13.52 20.16 11.45
C ASN A 441 -14.40 18.89 11.48
N PRO A 442 -15.16 18.65 12.58
CA PRO A 442 -15.98 17.45 12.71
C PRO A 442 -17.09 17.37 11.66
N ASP A 443 -17.60 18.50 11.17
CA ASP A 443 -18.64 18.51 10.13
C ASP A 443 -18.08 18.08 8.77
N ALA A 444 -16.86 18.52 8.43
CA ALA A 444 -16.18 18.10 7.21
C ALA A 444 -15.87 16.60 7.24
N LEU A 445 -15.30 16.08 8.33
CA LEU A 445 -15.02 14.66 8.48
C LEU A 445 -16.32 13.82 8.45
N ALA A 446 -17.38 14.27 9.13
CA ALA A 446 -18.67 13.59 9.11
C ALA A 446 -19.26 13.51 7.69
N ALA A 447 -19.13 14.58 6.89
CA ALA A 447 -19.60 14.58 5.51
C ALA A 447 -18.81 13.60 4.63
N VAL A 448 -17.48 13.54 4.79
CA VAL A 448 -16.61 12.59 4.09
C VAL A 448 -16.98 11.14 4.43
N LYS A 449 -17.17 10.84 5.71
CA LYS A 449 -17.57 9.49 6.17
C LYS A 449 -18.97 9.11 5.71
N ALA A 450 -19.92 10.04 5.75
CA ALA A 450 -21.29 9.80 5.29
C ALA A 450 -21.35 9.50 3.78
N GLU A 451 -20.57 10.21 2.94
CA GLU A 451 -20.48 9.88 1.51
C GLU A 451 -19.90 8.48 1.31
N PHE A 452 -18.82 8.15 2.02
CA PHE A 452 -18.19 6.83 1.92
C PHE A 452 -19.14 5.69 2.31
N GLU A 453 -19.83 5.82 3.45
CA GLU A 453 -20.83 4.85 3.90
C GLU A 453 -21.95 4.66 2.87
N GLU A 454 -22.40 5.74 2.22
CA GLU A 454 -23.39 5.67 1.14
C GLU A 454 -22.84 4.90 -0.07
N ARG A 455 -21.60 5.17 -0.49
CA ARG A 455 -20.96 4.49 -1.63
C ARG A 455 -20.75 3.01 -1.39
N MET A 456 -20.52 2.61 -0.14
CA MET A 456 -20.32 1.22 0.27
C MET A 456 -21.64 0.44 0.43
N LYS A 457 -22.81 1.09 0.38
CA LYS A 457 -24.10 0.38 0.49
C LYS A 457 -24.25 -0.64 -0.62
N GLY A 458 -24.46 -1.90 -0.21
CA GLY A 458 -24.65 -3.01 -1.13
C GLY A 458 -23.35 -3.63 -1.66
N MET A 459 -22.19 -3.07 -1.30
CA MET A 459 -20.91 -3.73 -1.55
C MET A 459 -20.72 -4.91 -0.60
N PRO A 460 -20.10 -6.01 -1.07
CA PRO A 460 -19.72 -7.13 -0.21
C PRO A 460 -18.62 -6.73 0.78
N PRO A 461 -18.35 -7.53 1.83
CA PRO A 461 -17.19 -7.33 2.68
C PRO A 461 -15.89 -7.37 1.86
N TYR A 462 -14.94 -6.50 2.20
CA TYR A 462 -13.59 -6.57 1.65
C TYR A 462 -12.90 -7.86 2.11
N GLU A 463 -12.38 -8.65 1.17
CA GLU A 463 -11.73 -9.95 1.48
C GLU A 463 -10.21 -9.94 1.32
N GLY A 464 -9.62 -8.94 0.65
CA GLY A 464 -8.18 -8.91 0.34
C GLY A 464 -7.74 -10.07 -0.56
N LYS A 465 -7.62 -9.84 -1.87
CA LYS A 465 -7.31 -10.91 -2.86
C LYS A 465 -5.93 -10.81 -3.47
N ALA A 466 -5.17 -9.78 -3.14
CA ALA A 466 -3.81 -9.64 -3.63
C ALA A 466 -2.88 -10.63 -2.95
N VAL A 467 -1.96 -11.17 -3.73
CA VAL A 467 -0.93 -12.10 -3.27
C VAL A 467 0.35 -11.79 -4.05
N ILE A 468 1.50 -11.90 -3.38
CA ILE A 468 2.81 -11.84 -4.03
C ILE A 468 3.36 -13.26 -4.08
N PRO A 469 3.67 -13.80 -5.27
CA PRO A 469 4.18 -15.16 -5.37
C PRO A 469 5.56 -15.26 -4.72
N GLU A 470 5.87 -16.40 -4.11
CA GLU A 470 7.13 -16.61 -3.35
C GLU A 470 8.38 -16.28 -4.19
N VAL A 471 8.33 -16.64 -5.48
CA VAL A 471 9.40 -16.41 -6.46
C VAL A 471 9.64 -14.94 -6.81
N ALA A 472 8.72 -14.04 -6.45
CA ALA A 472 8.88 -12.60 -6.67
C ALA A 472 9.75 -11.95 -5.60
N TYR A 473 9.83 -12.53 -4.40
CA TYR A 473 10.67 -11.98 -3.33
C TYR A 473 12.14 -12.21 -3.67
N PRO A 474 12.97 -11.15 -3.67
CA PRO A 474 14.40 -11.29 -3.81
C PRO A 474 15.00 -12.00 -2.58
N GLU A 475 16.22 -12.52 -2.75
CA GLU A 475 17.03 -13.01 -1.63
C GLU A 475 17.34 -11.84 -0.69
N ALA A 476 17.25 -12.08 0.62
CA ALA A 476 17.64 -11.14 1.67
C ALA A 476 19.09 -10.66 1.43
N PRO A 477 19.32 -9.35 1.19
CA PRO A 477 20.64 -8.85 0.80
C PRO A 477 21.73 -9.16 1.82
N GLY A 478 22.90 -9.60 1.35
CA GLY A 478 24.03 -9.94 2.21
C GLY A 478 23.86 -11.19 3.07
N VAL A 479 22.77 -11.95 2.96
CA VAL A 479 22.56 -13.18 3.75
C VAL A 479 22.72 -14.42 2.87
N ILE A 480 23.57 -15.34 3.30
CA ILE A 480 23.80 -16.63 2.62
C ILE A 480 23.57 -17.75 3.61
N VAL A 481 22.63 -18.65 3.30
CA VAL A 481 22.46 -19.88 4.07
C VAL A 481 22.99 -21.05 3.23
N SER A 482 23.82 -21.90 3.83
CA SER A 482 24.28 -23.14 3.22
C SER A 482 23.55 -24.34 3.80
N ALA A 483 23.14 -25.26 2.92
CA ALA A 483 22.65 -26.58 3.31
C ALA A 483 23.73 -27.45 4.02
N ALA A 484 24.99 -27.02 3.99
CA ALA A 484 26.07 -27.61 4.80
C ALA A 484 26.03 -27.19 6.28
N GLY A 485 25.10 -26.33 6.67
CA GLY A 485 24.83 -25.96 8.06
C GLY A 485 25.51 -24.67 8.53
N SER A 486 25.63 -23.67 7.64
CA SER A 486 26.12 -22.34 8.02
C SER A 486 25.22 -21.22 7.50
N VAL A 487 25.23 -20.11 8.23
CA VAL A 487 24.65 -18.82 7.86
C VAL A 487 25.79 -17.82 7.83
N GLU A 488 25.90 -17.08 6.74
CA GLU A 488 26.90 -16.05 6.51
C GLU A 488 26.21 -14.71 6.27
N LEU A 489 26.68 -13.68 6.96
CA LEU A 489 26.34 -12.28 6.71
C LEU A 489 27.55 -11.61 6.06
N VAL A 490 27.32 -11.04 4.88
CA VAL A 490 28.25 -10.13 4.21
C VAL A 490 27.82 -8.72 4.60
N CYS A 491 28.40 -8.18 5.69
CA CYS A 491 27.93 -6.93 6.31
C CYS A 491 27.97 -5.70 5.38
N ALA A 492 28.76 -5.75 4.30
CA ALA A 492 28.77 -4.68 3.30
C ALA A 492 27.56 -4.71 2.33
N GLU A 493 26.79 -5.79 2.34
CA GLU A 493 25.62 -6.04 1.47
C GLU A 493 24.30 -6.10 2.25
N THR A 494 24.36 -6.18 3.59
CA THR A 494 23.19 -6.04 4.45
C THR A 494 22.74 -4.57 4.53
N HIS A 495 21.52 -4.36 5.01
CA HIS A 495 20.92 -3.03 5.15
C HIS A 495 20.53 -2.72 6.59
N PHE A 496 21.26 -3.28 7.54
CA PHE A 496 21.18 -2.94 8.97
C PHE A 496 22.61 -2.85 9.51
N ASP A 497 22.79 -2.11 10.60
CA ASP A 497 24.09 -1.96 11.25
C ASP A 497 24.32 -3.13 12.21
N GLU A 498 25.23 -4.07 11.91
CA GLU A 498 25.51 -5.19 12.79
C GLU A 498 26.26 -4.75 14.06
N SER A 499 25.51 -4.46 15.12
CA SER A 499 26.07 -4.04 16.41
C SER A 499 26.13 -5.19 17.41
N ALA A 500 27.05 -5.07 18.37
CA ALA A 500 27.17 -6.05 19.44
C ALA A 500 25.91 -6.03 20.33
N GLY A 501 25.25 -7.18 20.46
CA GLY A 501 23.98 -7.34 21.16
C GLY A 501 22.80 -7.63 20.23
N ASP A 502 22.91 -7.25 18.95
CA ASP A 502 21.85 -7.48 17.97
C ASP A 502 21.68 -8.96 17.67
N GLU A 503 20.50 -9.32 17.16
CA GLU A 503 20.13 -10.71 16.93
C GLU A 503 19.75 -10.98 15.49
N ILE A 504 20.13 -12.17 15.02
CA ILE A 504 19.75 -12.71 13.71
C ILE A 504 19.02 -14.01 13.97
N ILE A 505 17.76 -14.06 13.51
CA ILE A 505 16.87 -15.19 13.67
C ILE A 505 16.62 -15.79 12.28
N VAL A 506 16.81 -17.11 12.17
CA VAL A 506 16.48 -17.89 10.96
C VAL A 506 15.30 -18.78 11.28
N SER A 507 14.28 -18.75 10.42
CA SER A 507 13.02 -19.47 10.61
C SER A 507 12.60 -20.21 9.35
N THR A 508 11.76 -21.24 9.51
CA THR A 508 11.03 -21.86 8.39
C THR A 508 9.95 -20.91 7.88
N GLU A 509 9.39 -21.16 6.70
CA GLU A 509 8.25 -20.39 6.15
C GLU A 509 7.03 -20.37 7.09
N ASP A 510 6.77 -21.46 7.82
CA ASP A 510 5.70 -21.53 8.84
C ASP A 510 6.02 -20.78 10.15
N GLY A 511 7.13 -20.03 10.21
CA GLY A 511 7.55 -19.23 11.37
C GLY A 511 8.27 -19.99 12.48
N ASN A 512 8.61 -21.27 12.31
CA ASN A 512 9.37 -22.01 13.32
C ASN A 512 10.83 -21.54 13.32
N GLN A 513 11.30 -21.00 14.44
CA GLN A 513 12.70 -20.62 14.61
C GLN A 513 13.61 -21.85 14.55
N LEU A 514 14.57 -21.84 13.61
CA LEU A 514 15.63 -22.83 13.46
C LEU A 514 16.89 -22.43 14.24
N ALA A 515 17.23 -21.14 14.21
CA ALA A 515 18.40 -20.61 14.89
C ALA A 515 18.20 -19.16 15.32
N LYS A 516 18.96 -18.76 16.34
CA LYS A 516 19.09 -17.37 16.81
C LYS A 516 20.55 -17.13 17.17
N PHE A 517 21.12 -16.06 16.63
CA PHE A 517 22.50 -15.68 16.83
C PHE A 517 22.55 -14.28 17.43
N VAL A 518 23.31 -14.10 18.50
CA VAL A 518 23.58 -12.79 19.08
C VAL A 518 24.95 -12.34 18.58
N ILE A 519 25.01 -11.18 17.94
CA ILE A 519 26.23 -10.61 17.39
C ILE A 519 27.12 -10.16 18.55
N ASP A 520 28.34 -10.69 18.64
CA ASP A 520 29.31 -10.24 19.64
C ASP A 520 30.19 -9.09 19.11
N ALA A 521 30.97 -8.45 19.99
CA ALA A 521 31.81 -7.32 19.63
C ALA A 521 32.92 -7.65 18.61
N ALA A 522 33.36 -8.91 18.53
CA ALA A 522 34.35 -9.32 17.54
C ALA A 522 33.71 -9.53 16.17
N ALA A 523 32.50 -10.12 16.14
CA ALA A 523 31.69 -10.31 14.95
C ALA A 523 31.24 -8.97 14.34
N ALA A 524 30.76 -8.02 15.15
CA ALA A 524 30.40 -6.67 14.70
C ALA A 524 31.56 -5.91 14.02
N ALA A 525 32.80 -6.19 14.44
CA ALA A 525 34.00 -5.61 13.82
C ALA A 525 34.50 -6.38 12.59
N ALA A 526 33.95 -7.56 12.33
CA ALA A 526 34.29 -8.38 11.18
C ALA A 526 33.34 -8.02 10.03
N GLY A 527 33.86 -7.57 8.89
CA GLY A 527 33.04 -7.31 7.69
C GLY A 527 32.36 -8.55 7.09
N LYS A 528 32.40 -9.68 7.80
CA LYS A 528 31.70 -10.93 7.52
C LYS A 528 31.47 -11.65 8.84
N ILE A 529 30.25 -12.12 9.05
CA ILE A 529 29.86 -12.88 10.25
C ILE A 529 29.36 -14.25 9.83
N GLU A 530 29.77 -15.31 10.54
CA GLU A 530 29.39 -16.68 10.23
C GLU A 530 28.87 -17.41 11.48
N PHE A 531 27.77 -18.13 11.32
CA PHE A 531 27.13 -18.90 12.37
C PHE A 531 26.72 -20.30 11.89
N ALA A 532 26.59 -21.25 12.81
CA ALA A 532 26.17 -22.61 12.48
C ALA A 532 24.64 -22.77 12.55
N ILE A 533 24.05 -23.49 11.60
CA ILE A 533 22.61 -23.83 11.58
C ILE A 533 22.44 -25.32 11.28
N GLU A 534 21.42 -25.95 11.86
CA GLU A 534 21.10 -27.36 11.63
C GLU A 534 19.71 -27.52 11.01
N GLY A 535 19.46 -28.66 10.37
CA GLY A 535 18.12 -29.01 9.87
C GLY A 535 17.69 -28.28 8.59
N VAL A 536 18.63 -27.74 7.83
CA VAL A 536 18.36 -27.03 6.56
C VAL A 536 18.65 -27.93 5.36
N SER A 537 17.76 -27.91 4.36
CA SER A 537 17.92 -28.63 3.09
C SER A 537 18.23 -27.69 1.93
N ALA A 538 18.96 -28.15 0.91
CA ALA A 538 19.24 -27.35 -0.28
C ALA A 538 17.93 -26.94 -0.99
N GLY A 539 17.82 -25.67 -1.35
CA GLY A 539 16.63 -25.05 -1.94
C GLY A 539 15.51 -24.75 -0.94
N GLN A 540 15.67 -25.06 0.35
CA GLN A 540 14.69 -24.69 1.36
C GLN A 540 14.68 -23.17 1.53
N ARG A 541 13.50 -22.57 1.43
CA ARG A 541 13.28 -21.14 1.68
C ARG A 541 13.15 -20.89 3.18
N LEU A 542 13.83 -19.86 3.66
CA LEU A 542 14.00 -19.54 5.07
C LEU A 542 13.74 -18.06 5.30
N GLY A 543 13.08 -17.73 6.40
CA GLY A 543 12.84 -16.35 6.82
C GLY A 543 14.00 -15.84 7.68
N ILE A 544 14.51 -14.66 7.34
CA ILE A 544 15.54 -13.94 8.09
C ILE A 544 14.89 -12.78 8.85
N THR A 545 15.15 -12.70 10.14
CA THR A 545 14.71 -11.59 10.98
C THR A 545 15.92 -10.99 11.69
N TYR A 546 16.08 -9.69 11.58
CA TYR A 546 17.08 -8.91 12.32
C TYR A 546 16.38 -8.22 13.50
N VAL A 547 17.01 -8.23 14.66
CA VAL A 547 16.53 -7.56 15.86
C VAL A 547 17.64 -6.65 16.37
N GLU A 548 17.45 -5.35 16.18
CA GLU A 548 18.30 -4.33 16.80
C GLU A 548 18.06 -4.33 18.32
N THR A 549 19.13 -4.16 19.08
CA THR A 549 19.05 -4.16 20.55
C THR A 549 18.04 -3.11 21.04
N ASP A 550 17.08 -3.54 21.89
CA ASP A 550 16.00 -2.71 22.44
C ASP A 550 14.97 -2.19 21.40
N ASP A 551 14.90 -2.78 20.21
CA ASP A 551 13.95 -2.41 19.15
C ASP A 551 13.04 -3.60 18.75
N ASP A 552 12.01 -3.30 17.95
CA ASP A 552 11.13 -4.32 17.42
C ASP A 552 11.82 -5.16 16.34
N PRO A 553 11.47 -6.45 16.19
CA PRO A 553 12.01 -7.29 15.12
C PRO A 553 11.69 -6.76 13.72
N TRP A 554 12.70 -6.75 12.85
CA TRP A 554 12.54 -6.50 11.42
C TRP A 554 12.60 -7.84 10.68
N PHE A 555 11.47 -8.29 10.10
CA PHE A 555 11.50 -9.40 9.14
C PHE A 555 12.24 -8.90 7.88
N TYR A 556 13.51 -9.28 7.78
CA TYR A 556 14.45 -8.75 6.80
C TYR A 556 14.22 -9.35 5.41
N GLY A 557 13.76 -10.59 5.31
CA GLY A 557 13.41 -11.17 4.01
C GLY A 557 13.59 -12.68 3.95
N TRP A 558 13.48 -13.19 2.72
CA TRP A 558 13.56 -14.61 2.43
C TRP A 558 14.93 -14.97 1.85
N VAL A 559 15.45 -16.15 2.17
CA VAL A 559 16.66 -16.70 1.54
C VAL A 559 16.46 -18.17 1.20
N HIS A 560 16.99 -18.63 0.06
CA HIS A 560 17.05 -20.05 -0.27
C HIS A 560 18.41 -20.62 0.12
N ALA A 561 18.38 -21.73 0.88
CA ALA A 561 19.60 -22.41 1.29
C ALA A 561 20.35 -23.01 0.07
N LYS A 562 21.64 -22.69 -0.06
CA LYS A 562 22.51 -23.08 -1.18
C LYS A 562 23.26 -24.39 -0.94
#